data_AF-A0A1X7TWS2-F1
#
_entry.id   AF-A0A1X7TWS2-F1
#
_cell.length_a   1.000
_cell.length_b   1.000
_cell.length_c   1.000
_cell.angle_alpha   90.00
_cell.angle_beta   90.00
_cell.angle_gamma   90.00
#
_symmetry.space_group_name_H-M   'P 1'
#
loop_
_entity.id
_entity.type
_entity.pdbx_description
1 polymer ?
#
loop_
_entity_poly.entity_id
_entity_poly.type
_entity_poly.pdbx_seq_one_letter_code
_entity_poly.pdbx_strand_id
1 'polypeptide(L)'
;MQSDVARNSFNISKFVGNYYELALHDYTQFPVCFKGPRCMTSHKVYDPSLKQINDSFQLECLGHDYGFTFHFKLTDIRGHFNGTASVFPEILFPDTVVDFKEGEDGLYEWVIEVQCDEKFDHVWFVGINWYSRLNDTSTEYVDGLLDAARERGLGVYMDGGDWRLSCTSGWL
;
A
#
# COMPACT_ATOMS: atom_id res chain seq x y z
N MET A 1 -0.13 6.06 -11.21
CA MET A 1 -0.07 5.45 -12.56
C MET A 1 1.19 4.59 -12.62
N GLN A 2 1.13 3.33 -13.08
CA GLN A 2 2.25 2.39 -12.93
C GLN A 2 3.50 2.77 -13.76
N SER A 3 4.67 2.79 -13.11
CA SER A 3 5.98 3.07 -13.69
C SER A 3 6.41 2.00 -14.70
N ASP A 4 7.29 2.36 -15.64
CA ASP A 4 7.82 1.37 -16.60
C ASP A 4 8.67 0.30 -15.90
N VAL A 5 9.34 0.65 -14.80
CA VAL A 5 10.10 -0.31 -13.99
C VAL A 5 9.15 -1.29 -13.30
N ALA A 6 8.06 -0.81 -12.70
CA ALA A 6 7.02 -1.66 -12.13
C ALA A 6 6.39 -2.59 -13.17
N ARG A 7 5.99 -2.03 -14.32
CA ARG A 7 5.33 -2.78 -15.40
C ARG A 7 6.24 -3.88 -16.00
N ASN A 8 7.53 -3.60 -16.13
CA ASN A 8 8.45 -4.50 -16.85
C ASN A 8 9.29 -5.39 -15.94
N SER A 9 9.52 -5.00 -14.68
CA SER A 9 10.55 -5.61 -13.83
C SER A 9 10.06 -6.01 -12.44
N PHE A 10 8.80 -5.72 -12.07
CA PHE A 10 8.24 -6.19 -10.80
C PHE A 10 8.30 -7.71 -10.66
N ASN A 11 8.75 -8.17 -9.49
CA ASN A 11 8.97 -9.56 -9.16
C ASN A 11 8.42 -9.86 -7.77
N ILE A 12 7.49 -10.81 -7.72
CA ILE A 12 6.77 -11.22 -6.51
C ILE A 12 7.73 -11.75 -5.44
N SER A 13 8.82 -12.43 -5.81
CA SER A 13 9.77 -12.96 -4.83
C SER A 13 10.52 -11.86 -4.07
N LYS A 14 10.63 -10.65 -4.65
CA LYS A 14 11.25 -9.47 -4.01
C LYS A 14 10.26 -8.67 -3.17
N PHE A 15 8.96 -8.87 -3.42
CA PHE A 15 7.85 -8.15 -2.83
C PHE A 15 7.31 -8.78 -1.54
N VAL A 16 7.54 -10.07 -1.31
CA VAL A 16 7.12 -10.74 -0.07
C VAL A 16 7.96 -10.29 1.13
N GLY A 17 7.36 -10.18 2.31
CA GLY A 17 8.05 -9.80 3.54
C GLY A 17 7.23 -8.88 4.43
N ASN A 18 7.92 -8.24 5.38
CA ASN A 18 7.31 -7.29 6.32
C ASN A 18 7.53 -5.86 5.81
N TYR A 19 6.47 -5.07 5.85
CA TYR A 19 6.45 -3.66 5.52
C TYR A 19 5.76 -2.86 6.63
N TYR A 20 6.21 -1.63 6.79
CA TYR A 20 5.59 -0.55 7.54
C TYR A 20 4.93 0.37 6.53
N GLU A 21 3.68 0.74 6.76
CA GLU A 21 3.04 1.76 5.95
C GLU A 21 3.46 3.12 6.51
N LEU A 22 4.23 3.89 5.76
CA LEU A 22 4.77 5.17 6.22
C LEU A 22 3.80 6.32 5.97
N ALA A 23 3.05 6.23 4.88
CA ALA A 23 2.02 7.17 4.52
C ALA A 23 0.84 6.43 3.89
N LEU A 24 -0.34 7.07 3.93
CA LEU A 24 -1.53 6.56 3.28
C LEU A 24 -2.44 7.67 2.74
N HIS A 25 -3.26 7.29 1.77
CA HIS A 25 -4.44 8.01 1.32
C HIS A 25 -5.58 6.99 1.21
N ASP A 26 -6.41 6.90 2.24
CA ASP A 26 -7.52 5.94 2.29
C ASP A 26 -8.64 6.55 3.15
N TYR A 27 -9.72 6.98 2.50
CA TYR A 27 -10.85 7.55 3.24
C TYR A 27 -11.66 6.48 3.98
N THR A 28 -11.54 5.18 3.70
CA THR A 28 -12.31 4.16 4.40
C THR A 28 -11.81 3.95 5.84
N GLN A 29 -10.56 4.33 6.11
CA GLN A 29 -9.98 4.34 7.45
C GLN A 29 -10.45 5.55 8.28
N PHE A 30 -11.09 6.54 7.65
CA PHE A 30 -11.73 7.71 8.28
C PHE A 30 -13.22 7.83 7.89
N PRO A 31 -14.18 7.53 8.80
CA PRO A 31 -14.16 8.01 10.17
C PRO A 31 -13.94 6.93 11.23
N VAL A 32 -13.75 5.67 10.82
CA VAL A 32 -13.63 4.52 11.74
C VAL A 32 -12.48 4.74 12.72
N CYS A 33 -11.35 5.26 12.22
CA CYS A 33 -10.26 5.74 13.05
C CYS A 33 -10.13 7.26 13.05
N PHE A 34 -11.03 7.97 13.74
CA PHE A 34 -11.09 9.44 13.68
C PHE A 34 -9.82 10.18 14.17
N LYS A 35 -8.95 9.54 14.97
CA LYS A 35 -7.63 10.08 15.35
C LYS A 35 -6.51 9.73 14.36
N GLY A 36 -6.84 8.99 13.31
CA GLY A 36 -5.93 8.38 12.37
C GLY A 36 -5.38 7.05 12.84
N PRO A 37 -5.24 6.10 11.92
CA PRO A 37 -4.55 4.85 12.17
C PRO A 37 -3.07 5.11 12.39
N ARG A 38 -2.44 4.30 13.24
CA ARG A 38 -1.00 4.35 13.53
C ARG A 38 -0.42 2.95 13.48
N CYS A 39 0.91 2.86 13.47
CA CYS A 39 1.63 1.59 13.62
C CYS A 39 1.21 0.54 12.56
N MET A 40 0.95 1.00 11.34
CA MET A 40 0.41 0.12 10.29
C MET A 40 1.50 -0.77 9.72
N THR A 41 1.21 -2.06 9.65
CA THR A 41 2.14 -3.07 9.12
C THR A 41 1.44 -4.02 8.17
N SER A 42 2.21 -4.49 7.20
CA SER A 42 1.78 -5.46 6.18
C SER A 42 2.80 -6.59 6.12
N HIS A 43 2.33 -7.82 6.33
CA HIS A 43 3.15 -9.02 6.18
C HIS A 43 2.64 -9.84 5.00
N LYS A 44 3.35 -9.73 3.87
CA LYS A 44 2.99 -10.29 2.57
C LYS A 44 3.67 -11.65 2.35
N VAL A 45 2.87 -12.70 2.19
CA VAL A 45 3.34 -14.07 1.90
C VAL A 45 2.75 -14.58 0.61
N TYR A 46 3.59 -15.04 -0.32
CA TYR A 46 3.13 -15.62 -1.58
C TYR A 46 2.73 -17.09 -1.42
N ASP A 47 1.49 -17.41 -1.82
CA ASP A 47 0.99 -18.77 -1.95
C ASP A 47 1.03 -19.20 -3.44
N PRO A 48 1.98 -20.06 -3.83
CA PRO A 48 2.10 -20.50 -5.22
C PRO A 48 0.96 -21.41 -5.68
N SER A 49 0.27 -22.09 -4.76
CA SER A 49 -0.82 -23.01 -5.11
C SER A 49 -2.08 -22.25 -5.54
N LEU A 50 -2.31 -21.10 -4.92
CA LEU A 50 -3.43 -20.21 -5.22
C LEU A 50 -3.05 -19.06 -6.14
N LYS A 51 -1.75 -18.90 -6.44
CA LYS A 51 -1.20 -17.74 -7.16
C LYS A 51 -1.71 -16.43 -6.55
N GLN A 52 -1.51 -16.28 -5.24
CA GLN A 52 -1.98 -15.11 -4.51
C GLN A 52 -0.97 -14.67 -3.45
N ILE A 53 -1.04 -13.41 -3.04
CA ILE A 53 -0.36 -12.89 -1.88
C ILE A 53 -1.37 -12.83 -0.74
N ASN A 54 -1.05 -13.48 0.37
CA ASN A 54 -1.76 -13.33 1.63
C ASN A 54 -1.07 -12.21 2.41
N ASP A 55 -1.77 -11.11 2.60
CA ASP A 55 -1.27 -9.94 3.30
C ASP A 55 -1.96 -9.83 4.67
N SER A 56 -1.21 -10.11 5.72
CA SER A 56 -1.67 -9.87 7.09
C SER A 56 -1.43 -8.40 7.43
N PHE A 57 -2.50 -7.61 7.36
CA PHE A 57 -2.47 -6.18 7.66
C PHE A 57 -2.85 -5.92 9.11
N GLN A 58 -2.13 -4.99 9.76
CA GLN A 58 -2.42 -4.55 11.12
C GLN A 58 -2.39 -3.02 11.20
N LEU A 59 -3.23 -2.46 12.05
CA LEU A 59 -3.24 -1.04 12.41
C LEU A 59 -3.59 -0.86 13.88
N GLU A 60 -3.03 0.17 14.51
CA GLU A 60 -3.50 0.68 15.79
C GLU A 60 -4.55 1.77 15.55
N CYS A 61 -5.70 1.64 16.20
CA CYS A 61 -6.70 2.68 16.26
C CYS A 61 -7.23 2.89 17.69
N LEU A 62 -7.19 4.15 18.16
CA LEU A 62 -7.67 4.53 19.50
C LEU A 62 -7.05 3.69 20.64
N GLY A 63 -5.79 3.26 20.49
CA GLY A 63 -5.08 2.43 21.48
C GLY A 63 -5.43 0.94 21.43
N HIS A 64 -6.12 0.49 20.37
CA HIS A 64 -6.43 -0.91 20.13
C HIS A 64 -5.84 -1.38 18.81
N ASP A 65 -5.30 -2.58 18.80
CA ASP A 65 -4.78 -3.21 17.58
C ASP A 65 -5.91 -3.90 16.82
N TYR A 66 -5.99 -3.64 15.52
CA TYR A 66 -6.90 -4.27 14.58
C TYR A 66 -6.07 -5.00 13.54
N GLY A 67 -6.50 -6.22 13.17
CA GLY A 67 -5.84 -7.02 12.17
C GLY A 67 -6.86 -7.66 11.21
N PHE A 68 -6.52 -7.69 9.94
CA PHE A 68 -7.28 -8.37 8.89
C PHE A 68 -6.33 -8.93 7.83
N THR A 69 -6.83 -9.88 7.06
CA THR A 69 -6.05 -10.50 5.99
C THR A 69 -6.65 -10.11 4.66
N PHE A 70 -5.83 -9.59 3.77
CA PHE A 70 -6.17 -9.47 2.37
C PHE A 70 -5.60 -10.63 1.56
N HIS A 71 -6.32 -11.00 0.52
CA HIS A 71 -5.92 -12.00 -0.45
C HIS A 71 -5.83 -11.32 -1.82
N PHE A 72 -4.61 -11.11 -2.29
CA PHE A 72 -4.31 -10.45 -3.56
C PHE A 72 -3.95 -11.50 -4.62
N LYS A 73 -4.94 -11.91 -5.41
CA LYS A 73 -4.73 -12.85 -6.52
C LYS A 73 -3.94 -12.18 -7.63
N LEU A 74 -2.95 -12.89 -8.16
CA LEU A 74 -2.17 -12.41 -9.29
C LEU A 74 -3.05 -12.31 -10.55
N THR A 75 -2.78 -11.30 -11.36
CA THR A 75 -3.34 -11.18 -12.71
C THR A 75 -2.26 -11.49 -13.76
N ASP A 76 -2.66 -11.49 -15.04
CA ASP A 76 -1.70 -11.60 -16.15
C ASP A 76 -0.88 -10.32 -16.35
N ILE A 77 -1.31 -9.21 -15.74
CA ILE A 77 -0.60 -7.93 -15.80
C ILE A 77 0.32 -7.85 -14.58
N ARG A 78 1.61 -7.67 -14.86
CA ARG A 78 2.63 -7.63 -13.81
C ARG A 78 2.38 -6.46 -12.84
N GLY A 79 2.39 -6.77 -11.55
CA GLY A 79 2.16 -5.80 -10.48
C GLY A 79 0.70 -5.38 -10.33
N HIS A 80 -0.24 -6.07 -10.98
CA HIS A 80 -1.68 -5.88 -10.78
C HIS A 80 -2.26 -7.10 -10.07
N PHE A 81 -3.11 -6.84 -9.09
CA PHE A 81 -3.73 -7.84 -8.25
C PHE A 81 -5.23 -7.63 -8.11
N ASN A 82 -5.93 -8.74 -7.92
CA ASN A 82 -7.33 -8.78 -7.54
C ASN A 82 -7.41 -9.07 -6.04
N GLY A 83 -7.55 -8.02 -5.23
CA GLY A 83 -7.63 -8.09 -3.78
C GLY A 83 -9.02 -8.42 -3.27
N THR A 84 -9.11 -9.21 -2.20
CA THR A 84 -10.31 -9.33 -1.36
C THR A 84 -9.91 -9.27 0.10
N ALA A 85 -10.79 -8.76 0.97
CA ALA A 85 -10.58 -8.78 2.41
C ALA A 85 -11.27 -10.00 3.03
N SER A 86 -10.66 -10.64 4.02
CA SER A 86 -11.27 -11.79 4.74
C SER A 86 -12.62 -11.45 5.38
N VAL A 87 -12.81 -10.20 5.78
CA VAL A 87 -14.06 -9.66 6.35
C VAL A 87 -15.11 -9.29 5.29
N PHE A 88 -14.69 -9.05 4.05
CA PHE A 88 -15.56 -8.67 2.92
C PHE A 88 -15.16 -9.44 1.65
N PRO A 89 -15.33 -10.78 1.61
CA PRO A 89 -14.78 -11.63 0.55
C PRO A 89 -15.43 -11.41 -0.82
N GLU A 90 -16.62 -10.82 -0.85
CA GLU A 90 -17.40 -10.51 -2.06
C GLU A 90 -16.96 -9.19 -2.73
N ILE A 91 -16.20 -8.35 -2.03
CA ILE A 91 -15.77 -7.05 -2.55
C ILE A 91 -14.36 -7.19 -3.13
N LEU A 92 -14.22 -6.82 -4.40
CA LEU A 92 -12.95 -6.74 -5.08
C LEU A 92 -12.30 -5.39 -4.79
N PHE A 93 -11.03 -5.43 -4.40
CA PHE A 93 -10.14 -4.28 -4.26
C PHE A 93 -9.00 -4.46 -5.26
N PRO A 94 -9.14 -3.97 -6.51
CA PRO A 94 -8.04 -3.99 -7.46
C PRO A 94 -6.86 -3.24 -6.88
N ASP A 95 -5.68 -3.83 -6.92
CA ASP A 95 -4.45 -3.25 -6.38
C ASP A 95 -3.34 -3.26 -7.43
N THR A 96 -2.57 -2.18 -7.48
CA THR A 96 -1.48 -2.02 -8.44
C THR A 96 -0.23 -1.49 -7.76
N VAL A 97 0.87 -2.23 -7.89
CA VAL A 97 2.21 -1.71 -7.58
C VAL A 97 2.57 -0.69 -8.63
N VAL A 98 2.59 0.57 -8.22
CA VAL A 98 2.83 1.73 -9.07
C VAL A 98 4.32 1.98 -9.24
N ASP A 99 5.11 1.85 -8.18
CA ASP A 99 6.56 1.96 -8.26
C ASP A 99 7.23 1.22 -7.10
N PHE A 100 8.54 0.99 -7.22
CA PHE A 100 9.34 0.38 -6.16
C PHE A 100 10.80 0.82 -6.23
N LYS A 101 11.52 0.63 -5.12
CA LYS A 101 12.98 0.68 -5.08
C LYS A 101 13.54 -0.62 -4.53
N GLU A 102 14.53 -1.16 -5.21
CA GLU A 102 15.31 -2.29 -4.70
C GLU A 102 16.35 -1.81 -3.69
N GLY A 103 16.49 -2.54 -2.59
CA GLY A 103 17.56 -2.38 -1.62
C GLY A 103 18.82 -3.15 -2.02
N GLU A 104 19.88 -3.01 -1.24
CA GLU A 104 21.16 -3.70 -1.47
C GLU A 104 21.06 -5.23 -1.35
N ASP A 105 20.07 -5.72 -0.62
CA ASP A 105 19.76 -7.14 -0.44
C ASP A 105 19.00 -7.76 -1.63
N GLY A 106 18.66 -6.94 -2.63
CA GLY A 106 17.90 -7.34 -3.82
C GLY A 106 16.41 -7.53 -3.56
N LEU A 107 15.91 -7.20 -2.38
CA LEU A 107 14.47 -7.12 -2.06
C LEU A 107 13.97 -5.69 -2.33
N TYR A 108 12.65 -5.51 -2.38
CA TYR A 108 12.10 -4.15 -2.44
C TYR A 108 12.19 -3.48 -1.08
N GLU A 109 12.98 -2.42 -1.01
CA GLU A 109 13.15 -1.56 0.16
C GLU A 109 11.85 -0.80 0.46
N TRP A 110 11.25 -0.21 -0.59
CA TRP A 110 9.93 0.39 -0.54
C TRP A 110 9.12 0.08 -1.80
N VAL A 111 7.80 0.13 -1.66
CA VAL A 111 6.82 -0.06 -2.73
C VAL A 111 5.66 0.92 -2.56
N ILE A 112 5.11 1.38 -3.68
CA ILE A 112 3.92 2.24 -3.72
C ILE A 112 2.79 1.44 -4.34
N GLU A 113 1.72 1.24 -3.60
CA GLU A 113 0.52 0.51 -4.02
C GLU A 113 -0.63 1.50 -4.22
N VAL A 114 -1.45 1.26 -5.24
CA VAL A 114 -2.68 2.04 -5.51
C VAL A 114 -3.83 1.10 -5.77
N GLN A 115 -4.91 1.35 -5.04
CA GLN A 115 -6.21 0.74 -5.21
C GLN A 115 -7.17 1.76 -5.81
N CYS A 116 -7.90 1.38 -6.85
CA CYS A 116 -8.86 2.25 -7.51
C CYS A 116 -10.11 1.44 -7.87
N ASP A 117 -11.24 1.78 -7.26
CA ASP A 117 -12.55 1.20 -7.59
C ASP A 117 -13.41 2.23 -8.32
N GLU A 118 -13.90 1.88 -9.50
CA GLU A 118 -14.73 2.73 -10.35
C GLU A 118 -16.14 2.15 -10.47
N LYS A 119 -17.16 2.98 -10.22
CA LYS A 119 -18.58 2.61 -10.35
C LYS A 119 -19.34 3.71 -11.05
N PHE A 120 -20.17 3.33 -12.03
CA PHE A 120 -20.98 4.26 -12.81
C PHE A 120 -20.16 5.41 -13.44
N ASP A 121 -19.00 5.08 -14.02
CA ASP A 121 -18.04 6.02 -14.62
C ASP A 121 -17.50 7.08 -13.63
N HIS A 122 -17.52 6.76 -12.33
CA HIS A 122 -16.98 7.59 -11.27
C HIS A 122 -16.00 6.79 -10.42
N VAL A 123 -14.88 7.42 -10.05
CA VAL A 123 -13.95 6.87 -9.08
C VAL A 123 -14.62 6.89 -7.71
N TRP A 124 -15.02 5.71 -7.23
CA TRP A 124 -15.69 5.56 -5.94
C TRP A 124 -14.69 5.48 -4.80
N PHE A 125 -13.54 4.85 -5.05
CA PHE A 125 -12.50 4.68 -4.04
C PHE A 125 -11.10 4.80 -4.63
N VAL A 126 -10.23 5.50 -3.90
CA VAL A 126 -8.79 5.51 -4.12
C VAL A 126 -8.11 5.23 -2.79
N GLY A 127 -7.33 4.14 -2.77
CA GLY A 127 -6.38 3.80 -1.72
C GLY A 127 -4.97 4.01 -2.26
N ILE A 128 -4.08 4.67 -1.51
CA ILE A 128 -2.65 4.73 -1.83
C ILE A 128 -1.88 4.37 -0.57
N ASN A 129 -0.99 3.40 -0.68
CA ASN A 129 -0.19 2.91 0.43
C ASN A 129 1.30 3.04 0.09
N TRP A 130 2.06 3.66 0.99
CA TRP A 130 3.50 3.82 0.86
C TRP A 130 4.19 2.88 1.84
N TYR A 131 4.60 1.72 1.35
CA TYR A 131 5.19 0.67 2.15
C TYR A 131 6.71 0.75 2.14
N SER A 132 7.33 0.58 3.31
CA SER A 132 8.78 0.53 3.51
C SER A 132 9.15 -0.63 4.41
N ARG A 133 10.30 -1.27 4.17
CA ARG A 133 10.87 -2.24 5.12
C ARG A 133 11.51 -1.57 6.34
N LEU A 134 11.76 -0.26 6.26
CA LEU A 134 12.33 0.55 7.32
C LEU A 134 11.20 1.26 8.07
N ASN A 135 11.13 1.06 9.39
CA ASN A 135 10.14 1.70 10.27
C ASN A 135 10.58 3.09 10.74
N ASP A 136 11.87 3.24 11.02
CA ASP A 136 12.47 4.50 11.45
C ASP A 136 13.21 5.10 10.25
N THR A 137 12.63 6.14 9.68
CA THR A 137 13.10 6.76 8.43
C THR A 137 13.24 8.25 8.61
N SER A 138 14.29 8.82 8.04
CA SER A 138 14.47 10.28 8.04
C SER A 138 13.40 10.96 7.18
N THR A 139 13.21 12.27 7.38
CA THR A 139 12.31 13.06 6.54
C THR A 139 12.71 12.98 5.07
N GLU A 140 13.99 13.03 4.75
CA GLU A 140 14.47 12.93 3.35
C GLU A 140 14.12 11.59 2.70
N TYR A 141 14.08 10.51 3.49
CA TYR A 141 13.68 9.20 3.01
C TYR A 141 12.19 9.19 2.62
N VAL A 142 11.35 9.71 3.51
CA VAL A 142 9.91 9.81 3.29
C VAL A 142 9.61 10.75 2.12
N ASP A 143 10.27 11.90 2.07
CA ASP A 143 10.11 12.87 0.98
C ASP A 143 10.49 12.25 -0.37
N GLY A 144 11.59 11.50 -0.46
CA GLY A 144 11.97 10.81 -1.70
C GLY A 144 10.93 9.78 -2.16
N LEU A 145 10.29 9.09 -1.22
CA LEU A 145 9.20 8.15 -1.50
C LEU A 145 7.92 8.87 -1.97
N LEU A 146 7.61 10.02 -1.38
CA LEU A 146 6.49 10.88 -1.80
C LEU A 146 6.75 11.52 -3.17
N ASP A 147 7.98 11.96 -3.45
CA ASP A 147 8.38 12.51 -4.73
C ASP A 147 8.24 11.47 -5.84
N ALA A 148 8.68 10.22 -5.60
CA ALA A 148 8.46 9.12 -6.53
C ALA A 148 6.96 8.96 -6.85
N ALA A 149 6.08 9.03 -5.86
CA ALA A 149 4.63 8.98 -6.06
C ALA A 149 4.10 10.14 -6.92
N ARG A 150 4.58 11.37 -6.66
CA ARG A 150 4.23 12.56 -7.45
C ARG A 150 4.66 12.43 -8.90
N GLU A 151 5.87 11.94 -9.15
CA GLU A 151 6.36 11.67 -10.52
C GLU A 151 5.54 10.59 -11.25
N ARG A 152 4.79 9.75 -10.51
CA ARG A 152 3.84 8.78 -11.06
C ARG A 152 2.41 9.33 -11.18
N GLY A 153 2.26 10.64 -11.06
CA GLY A 153 0.99 11.36 -11.23
C GLY A 153 0.05 11.26 -10.03
N LEU A 154 0.52 10.77 -8.88
CA LEU A 154 -0.33 10.62 -7.68
C LEU A 154 -0.50 11.93 -6.90
N GLY A 155 0.19 12.99 -7.31
CA GLY A 155 0.12 14.32 -6.68
C GLY A 155 -1.31 14.86 -6.54
N VAL A 156 -2.21 14.57 -7.49
CA VAL A 156 -3.62 15.01 -7.40
C VAL A 156 -4.35 14.46 -6.17
N TYR A 157 -4.02 13.24 -5.74
CA TYR A 157 -4.61 12.61 -4.54
C TYR A 157 -3.91 13.07 -3.26
N MET A 158 -2.61 13.35 -3.37
CA MET A 158 -1.79 13.88 -2.27
C MET A 158 -2.14 15.35 -1.98
N ASP A 159 -2.49 16.14 -2.98
CA ASP A 159 -2.80 17.57 -2.81
C ASP A 159 -4.29 17.80 -2.53
N GLY A 160 -5.14 16.81 -2.85
CA GLY A 160 -6.60 16.94 -2.91
C GLY A 160 -7.42 16.17 -1.87
N GLY A 161 -6.82 15.58 -0.83
CA GLY A 161 -7.58 14.79 0.17
C GLY A 161 -6.87 14.53 1.51
N ASP A 162 -7.48 13.68 2.34
CA ASP A 162 -7.02 13.30 3.70
C ASP A 162 -5.89 12.26 3.63
N TRP A 163 -4.70 12.68 3.20
CA TRP A 163 -3.47 11.87 3.27
C TRP A 163 -2.74 12.13 4.59
N ARG A 164 -2.09 11.10 5.15
CA ARG A 164 -1.38 11.21 6.45
C ARG A 164 -0.15 10.32 6.51
N LEU A 165 0.78 10.68 7.40
CA LEU A 165 1.87 9.81 7.84
C LEU A 165 1.36 8.87 8.94
N SER A 166 1.72 7.59 8.87
CA SER A 166 1.19 6.55 9.77
C SER A 166 2.13 6.17 10.91
N CYS A 167 3.44 6.34 10.75
CA CYS A 167 4.44 5.76 11.64
C CYS A 167 5.64 6.64 12.00
N THR A 168 5.59 7.96 11.80
CA THR A 168 6.70 8.81 12.26
C THR A 168 6.48 9.19 13.72
N SER A 169 7.24 8.58 14.63
CA SER A 169 7.32 9.02 16.02
C SER A 169 7.87 10.46 16.07
N GLY A 170 6.97 11.44 16.18
CA GLY A 170 7.34 12.78 16.66
C GLY A 170 7.46 13.92 15.65
N TRP A 171 6.57 14.03 14.67
CA TRP A 171 6.46 15.26 13.86
C TRP A 171 5.01 15.75 13.79
N LEU A 172 4.66 16.58 14.79
CA LEU A 172 3.61 17.59 14.79
C LEU A 172 4.23 18.90 15.28
#